data_AF-A0A1Q9T1M9-F1
#
_entry.id   AF-A0A1Q9T1M9-F1
#
_cell.length_a   1.000
_cell.length_b   1.000
_cell.length_c   1.000
_cell.angle_alpha   90.00
_cell.angle_beta   90.00
_cell.angle_gamma   90.00
#
_symmetry.space_group_name_H-M   'P 1'
#
loop_
_entity.id
_entity.type
_entity.pdbx_description
1 polymer ?
#
loop_
_entity_poly.entity_id
_entity_poly.type
_entity_poly.pdbx_seq_one_letter_code
_entity_poly.pdbx_strand_id
1 'polypeptide(L)' 'MVAVEEHLRAQGYTRAHLWVLDGNERAAEFYDQHGWVEDGGTQLDRRGEHELRENRRVRDLARPG' A
#
# COMPACT_ATOMS: atom_id res chain seq x y z
N MET A 1 8.51 7.88 0.52
CA MET A 1 7.04 7.79 0.60
C MET A 1 6.37 9.16 0.52
N VAL A 2 6.77 10.13 1.35
CA VAL A 2 6.16 11.47 1.38
C VAL A 2 6.03 12.13 0.00
N ALA A 3 7.08 12.14 -0.83
CA ALA A 3 7.02 12.79 -2.16
C ALA A 3 5.94 12.22 -3.11
N VAL A 4 5.67 10.91 -3.05
CA VAL A 4 4.61 10.28 -3.87
C VAL A 4 3.24 10.59 -3.30
N GLU A 5 3.09 10.56 -1.98
CA GLU A 5 1.83 10.91 -1.31
C GLU A 5 1.47 12.39 -1.53
N GLU A 6 2.44 13.31 -1.43
CA GLU A 6 2.26 14.73 -1.74
C GLU A 6 1.88 14.95 -3.20
N HIS A 7 2.48 14.21 -4.14
CA HIS A 7 2.09 14.28 -5.54
C HIS A 7 0.64 13.82 -5.75
N LEU A 8 0.23 12.72 -5.12
CA LEU A 8 -1.15 12.23 -5.18
C LEU A 8 -2.13 13.21 -4.54
N ARG A 9 -1.76 13.81 -3.40
CA ARG A 9 -2.55 14.89 -2.75
C ARG A 9 -2.71 16.09 -3.68
N ALA A 10 -1.63 16.54 -4.31
CA ALA A 10 -1.66 17.67 -5.24
C ALA A 10 -2.54 17.42 -6.48
N GLN A 11 -2.72 16.15 -6.86
CA GLN A 11 -3.65 15.73 -7.92
C GLN A 11 -5.10 15.56 -7.43
N GLY A 12 -5.38 15.80 -6.15
CA GLY A 12 -6.73 15.71 -5.58
C GLY A 12 -7.15 14.32 -5.13
N TYR A 13 -6.23 13.34 -5.10
CA TYR A 13 -6.55 12.02 -4.56
C TYR A 13 -6.65 12.06 -3.04
N THR A 14 -7.71 11.43 -2.50
CA THR A 14 -7.99 11.38 -1.06
C THR A 14 -7.56 10.08 -0.42
N ARG A 15 -7.23 9.06 -1.22
CA ARG A 15 -6.80 7.74 -0.75
C ARG A 15 -5.80 7.14 -1.73
N ALA A 16 -4.78 6.49 -1.19
CA ALA A 16 -3.86 5.67 -1.97
C ALA A 16 -3.90 4.22 -1.46
N HIS A 17 -3.58 3.28 -2.33
CA HIS A 17 -3.38 1.88 -1.96
C HIS A 17 -2.16 1.30 -2.68
N LEU A 18 -1.61 0.25 -2.10
CA LEU A 18 -0.55 -0.55 -2.68
C LEU A 18 -0.71 -2.01 -2.24
N TRP A 19 0.02 -2.90 -2.91
CA TRP A 19 0.02 -4.33 -2.65
C TRP A 19 1.38 -4.76 -2.09
N VAL A 20 1.36 -5.54 -1.01
CA VAL A 20 2.55 -6.13 -0.40
C VAL A 20 2.41 -7.64 -0.44
N LEU A 21 3.44 -8.34 -0.89
CA LEU A 21 3.48 -9.80 -0.89
C LEU A 21 3.21 -10.35 0.51
N ASP A 22 2.34 -11.35 0.57
CA ASP A 22 2.06 -12.10 1.78
C ASP A 22 3.36 -12.76 2.28
N GLY A 23 3.65 -12.58 3.57
CA GLY A 23 4.93 -13.00 4.19
C GLY A 23 6.12 -12.05 3.99
N ASN A 24 5.97 -10.92 3.27
CA ASN A 24 7.03 -9.90 3.21
C ASN A 24 6.98 -8.96 4.42
N GLU A 25 7.33 -9.49 5.59
CA GLU A 25 7.27 -8.79 6.89
C GLU A 25 8.05 -7.47 6.88
N ARG A 26 9.24 -7.46 6.25
CA ARG A 26 10.05 -6.25 6.13
C ARG A 26 9.34 -5.12 5.38
N ALA A 27 8.65 -5.45 4.28
CA ALA A 27 7.88 -4.44 3.54
C ALA A 27 6.63 -4.03 4.32
N ALA A 28 5.96 -4.97 4.98
CA ALA A 28 4.80 -4.71 5.82
C ALA A 28 5.13 -3.70 6.92
N GLU A 29 6.18 -3.94 7.69
CA GLU A 29 6.68 -3.05 8.75
C GLU A 29 7.07 -1.67 8.22
N PHE A 30 7.77 -1.62 7.09
CA PHE A 30 8.14 -0.35 6.45
C PHE A 30 6.91 0.50 6.16
N TYR A 31 5.86 -0.08 5.57
CA TYR A 31 4.64 0.67 5.24
C TYR A 31 3.81 1.02 6.49
N ASP A 32 3.78 0.16 7.51
CA ASP A 32 3.13 0.46 8.80
C ASP A 32 3.77 1.69 9.46
N GLN A 33 5.10 1.77 9.47
CA GLN A 33 5.83 2.93 10.01
C GLN A 33 5.56 4.23 9.24
N HIS A 34 5.18 4.14 7.96
CA HIS A 34 4.79 5.29 7.15
C HIS A 34 3.27 5.54 7.19
N GLY A 35 2.54 4.88 8.10
CA GLY A 35 1.13 5.10 8.36
C GLY A 35 0.17 4.50 7.33
N TRP A 36 0.66 3.56 6.52
CA TRP A 36 -0.19 2.71 5.69
C TRP A 36 -0.74 1.58 6.56
N VAL A 37 -2.00 1.19 6.34
CA VAL A 37 -2.66 0.16 7.14
C VAL A 37 -3.28 -0.89 6.25
N GLU A 38 -3.32 -2.13 6.72
CA GLU A 38 -4.07 -3.18 6.02
C GLU A 38 -5.57 -2.94 6.13
N ASP A 39 -6.27 -3.04 5.00
CA ASP A 39 -7.73 -2.91 4.94
C ASP A 39 -8.46 -4.24 4.69
N GLY A 40 -7.73 -5.35 4.81
CA GLY A 40 -8.22 -6.70 4.54
C GLY A 40 -8.36 -7.04 3.06
N GLY A 41 -8.08 -6.11 2.15
CA GLY A 41 -8.00 -6.41 0.72
C GLY A 41 -6.89 -7.41 0.46
N THR A 42 -7.16 -8.46 -0.32
CA THR A 42 -6.15 -9.40 -0.78
C THR A 42 -6.29 -9.60 -2.29
N GLN A 43 -5.19 -9.89 -2.96
CA GLN A 43 -5.20 -10.28 -4.36
C GLN A 43 -4.26 -11.46 -4.61
N LEU A 44 -4.51 -12.16 -5.71
CA LEU A 44 -3.62 -13.19 -6.24
C LEU A 44 -3.06 -12.66 -7.56
N ASP A 45 -1.79 -12.31 -7.56
CA ASP A 45 -1.08 -11.87 -8.75
C ASP A 45 -0.33 -13.04 -9.39
N ARG A 46 -0.60 -13.32 -10.66
CA ARG A 46 0.06 -14.42 -11.38
C ARG A 46 1.23 -13.87 -12.21
N ARG A 47 2.45 -14.24 -11.81
CA ARG A 47 3.68 -13.88 -12.51
C ARG A 47 4.31 -15.12 -13.14
N GLY A 48 3.96 -15.34 -14.41
CA GLY A 48 4.33 -16.56 -15.12
C GLY A 48 3.66 -17.78 -14.47
N GLU A 49 4.47 -18.73 -14.03
CA GLU A 49 3.99 -19.95 -13.34
C GLU A 49 3.78 -19.75 -11.82
N HIS A 50 4.15 -18.58 -11.28
CA HIS A 50 4.04 -18.30 -9.85
C HIS A 50 2.74 -17.57 -9.53
N GLU A 51 2.08 -17.99 -8.45
CA GLU A 51 0.94 -17.28 -7.85
C GLU A 51 1.39 -16.60 -6.57
N LEU A 52 1.28 -15.27 -6.54
CA LEU A 52 1.72 -14.41 -5.45
C LEU A 52 0.49 -13.86 -4.74
N ARG A 53 0.32 -14.23 -3.47
CA ARG A 53 -0.68 -13.60 -2.63
C ARG A 53 -0.16 -12.25 -2.16
N GLU A 54 -0.98 -11.22 -2.24
CA GLU A 54 -0.64 -9.88 -1.80
C GLU A 54 -1.76 -9.30 -0.92
N ASN A 55 -1.36 -8.58 0.11
CA ASN A 55 -2.24 -7.89 1.05
C ASN A 55 -2.25 -6.39 0.72
N ARG A 56 -3.44 -5.80 0.66
CA ARG A 56 -3.64 -4.39 0.34
C ARG A 56 -3.37 -3.55 1.57
N ARG A 57 -2.58 -2.51 1.35
CA ARG A 57 -2.35 -1.46 2.33
C ARG A 57 -2.86 -0.15 1.79
N VAL A 58 -3.49 0.64 2.65
CA VAL A 58 -4.14 1.90 2.29
C VAL A 58 -3.65 3.04 3.15
N ARG A 59 -3.66 4.24 2.56
CA ARG A 59 -3.34 5.49 3.23
C ARG A 59 -4.44 6.49 2.94
N ASP A 60 -4.98 7.09 4.00
CA ASP A 60 -5.82 8.28 3.87
C ASP A 60 -4.91 9.47 3.58
N LEU A 61 -5.18 10.16 2.47
CA LEU A 61 -4.43 11.33 2.04
C LEU A 61 -5.16 12.64 2.37
N ALA A 62 -6.43 12.58 2.79
CA ALA A 62 -7.27 13.75 3.06
C ALA A 62 -6.93 14.46 4.38
N ARG A 63 -6.17 13.81 5.28
CA ARG A 63 -5.62 14.44 6.49
C ARG A 63 -4.10 14.55 6.39
N PRO A 64 -3.52 15.75 6.54
CA PRO A 64 -2.09 15.85 6.78
C PRO A 64 -1.78 15.22 8.15
N GLY A 65 -0.72 14.39 8.18
CA GLY A 65 -0.15 13.86 9.42
C GLY A 65 0.74 14.87 10.12
#